data_AF-A0A0B7MSK1-F1
#
_entry.id   AF-A0A0B7MSK1-F1
#
_cell.length_a   1.000
_cell.length_b   1.000
_cell.length_c   1.000
_cell.angle_alpha   90.00
_cell.angle_beta   90.00
_cell.angle_gamma   90.00
#
_symmetry.space_group_name_H-M   'P 1'
#
loop_
_entity.id
_entity.type
_entity.pdbx_description
1 polymer ?
#
loop_
_entity_poly.entity_id
_entity_poly.type
_entity_poly.pdbx_seq_one_letter_code
_entity_poly.pdbx_strand_id
1 'polypeptide(L)'
;MESRRVWLPLKDFRASGITRKLHDGILTNKAETIAVILESSGSEVVSPHIIDDTYKQLKSSSDFLKYIITKYKMGSLKTLRKIQIPCISVVENCLTLCLTTVHDFAKWNFVEARSCIIPTTTAEKKQWVKVFEFLAFLKHIVEKSLSEIDQLEDESLGYVELGSEEVSIKDYFK
;
A
#
# COMPACT_ATOMS: atom_id res chain seq x y z
N MET A 1 -12.91 -21.25 -2.79
CA MET A 1 -12.83 -19.99 -3.57
C MET A 1 -11.38 -19.54 -3.56
N GLU A 2 -10.68 -19.74 -4.68
CA GLU A 2 -9.26 -19.39 -4.82
C GLU A 2 -9.09 -17.88 -4.98
N SER A 3 -8.32 -17.28 -4.08
CA SER A 3 -7.86 -15.89 -4.19
C SER A 3 -6.88 -15.79 -5.37
N ARG A 4 -7.30 -15.12 -6.45
CA ARG A 4 -6.45 -14.82 -7.62
C ARG A 4 -5.34 -13.86 -7.22
N ARG A 5 -4.14 -14.38 -6.98
CA ARG A 5 -2.91 -13.61 -6.79
C ARG A 5 -2.26 -13.36 -8.15
N VAL A 6 -2.10 -12.11 -8.54
CA VAL A 6 -1.38 -11.71 -9.76
C VAL A 6 0.09 -11.43 -9.41
N TRP A 7 1.02 -12.08 -10.11
CA TRP A 7 2.46 -11.96 -9.89
C TRP A 7 3.08 -11.08 -10.98
N LEU A 8 3.88 -10.07 -10.61
CA LEU A 8 4.65 -9.27 -11.58
C LEU A 8 6.16 -9.50 -11.40
N PRO A 9 6.91 -9.78 -12.48
CA PRO A 9 8.36 -10.01 -12.43
C PRO A 9 9.17 -8.71 -12.26
N LEU A 10 10.33 -8.83 -11.62
CA LEU A 10 11.31 -7.78 -11.30
C LEU A 10 11.84 -6.94 -12.47
N LYS A 11 11.72 -7.42 -13.70
CA LYS A 11 12.61 -7.01 -14.80
C LYS A 11 12.28 -5.67 -15.47
N ASP A 12 11.18 -5.02 -15.09
CA ASP A 12 10.75 -3.73 -15.67
C ASP A 12 11.12 -2.51 -14.81
N PHE A 13 12.11 -2.63 -13.91
CA PHE A 13 12.48 -1.53 -13.03
C PHE A 13 13.36 -0.48 -13.72
N ARG A 14 12.77 0.68 -14.05
CA ARG A 14 13.50 1.95 -14.21
C ARG A 14 13.36 2.78 -12.93
N ALA A 15 14.48 3.07 -12.28
CA ALA A 15 14.54 4.09 -11.23
C ALA A 15 14.47 5.47 -11.89
N SER A 16 13.26 5.98 -12.10
CA SER A 16 13.04 7.40 -12.36
C SER A 16 11.95 7.87 -11.42
N GLY A 17 12.26 8.93 -10.66
CA GLY A 17 11.53 9.41 -9.51
C GLY A 17 10.01 9.37 -9.66
N ILE A 18 9.34 9.05 -8.55
CA ILE A 18 7.87 9.01 -8.40
C ILE A 18 7.29 10.19 -9.17
N THR A 19 6.80 9.92 -10.38
CA THR A 19 6.10 10.92 -11.17
C THR A 19 4.79 11.17 -10.46
N ARG A 20 4.75 12.21 -9.62
CA ARG A 20 3.56 12.74 -8.91
C ARG A 20 2.34 13.03 -9.82
N LYS A 21 2.44 12.76 -11.13
CA LYS A 21 1.48 13.13 -12.18
C LYS A 21 0.57 11.98 -12.67
N LEU A 22 0.68 10.76 -12.12
CA LEU A 22 -0.09 9.62 -12.64
C LEU A 22 -1.35 9.28 -11.85
N HIS A 23 -1.47 9.73 -10.60
CA HIS A 23 -2.60 9.40 -9.72
C HIS A 23 -3.50 10.59 -9.49
N ASP A 24 -4.78 10.32 -9.31
CA ASP A 24 -5.76 11.32 -8.88
C ASP A 24 -5.44 11.90 -7.50
N GLY A 25 -4.86 11.09 -6.60
CA GLY A 25 -4.39 11.56 -5.31
C GLY A 25 -3.22 10.76 -4.75
N ILE A 26 -2.24 11.48 -4.18
CA ILE A 26 -1.21 10.90 -3.31
C ILE A 26 -1.13 11.74 -2.06
N LEU A 27 -1.40 11.13 -0.91
CA LEU A 27 -1.30 11.78 0.39
C LEU A 27 -0.09 11.22 1.13
N THR A 28 0.87 12.06 1.48
CA THR A 28 2.02 11.68 2.29
C THR A 28 2.00 12.38 3.65
N ASN A 29 2.60 11.75 4.66
CA ASN A 29 2.91 12.46 5.89
C ASN A 29 4.08 13.45 5.68
N LYS A 30 4.29 14.37 6.63
CA LYS A 30 5.36 15.38 6.55
C LYS A 30 6.76 14.79 6.37
N ALA A 31 7.01 13.61 6.94
CA ALA A 31 8.28 12.92 6.84
C ALA A 31 8.41 12.08 5.55
N GLU A 32 7.37 12.06 4.70
CA GLU A 32 7.28 11.28 3.47
C GLU A 32 7.60 9.79 3.66
N THR A 33 7.27 9.24 4.83
CA THR A 33 7.53 7.86 5.20
C THR A 33 6.34 6.93 4.94
N ILE A 34 5.12 7.46 4.86
CA ILE A 34 3.94 6.73 4.42
C ILE A 34 3.18 7.50 3.34
N ALA A 35 2.56 6.75 2.44
CA ALA A 35 1.68 7.28 1.40
C ALA A 35 0.33 6.55 1.40
N VAL A 36 -0.75 7.31 1.19
CA VAL A 36 -2.06 6.79 0.75
C VAL A 36 -2.22 7.16 -0.71
N ILE A 37 -2.41 6.16 -1.56
CA ILE A 37 -2.54 6.33 -3.01
C ILE A 37 -4.02 6.24 -3.37
N LEU A 38 -4.53 7.15 -4.19
CA LEU A 38 -5.93 7.23 -4.58
C LEU A 38 -6.07 7.32 -6.09
N GLU A 39 -6.97 6.50 -6.65
CA GLU A 39 -7.43 6.59 -8.04
C GLU A 39 -8.95 6.56 -8.08
N SER A 40 -9.54 7.24 -9.05
CA SER A 40 -10.98 7.29 -9.26
C SER A 40 -11.35 7.03 -10.72
N SER A 41 -12.49 6.37 -10.89
CA SER A 41 -13.03 5.96 -12.18
C SER A 41 -14.56 6.07 -12.14
N GLY A 42 -15.18 6.52 -13.24
CA GLY A 42 -16.62 6.82 -13.31
C GLY A 42 -17.49 5.80 -14.07
N SER A 43 -17.07 4.54 -14.21
CA SER A 43 -17.76 3.54 -15.04
C SER A 43 -17.98 2.22 -14.28
N GLU A 44 -19.23 1.72 -14.24
CA GLU A 44 -19.57 0.38 -13.69
C GLU A 44 -18.92 -0.79 -14.44
N VAL A 45 -18.63 -0.62 -15.73
CA VAL A 45 -18.07 -1.69 -16.57
C VAL A 45 -16.55 -1.71 -16.41
N VAL A 46 -15.98 -2.90 -16.18
CA VAL A 46 -14.53 -3.13 -16.24
C VAL A 46 -14.02 -2.66 -17.60
N SER A 47 -13.53 -1.44 -17.60
CA SER A 47 -12.97 -0.79 -18.77
C SER A 47 -11.45 -0.91 -18.73
N PRO A 48 -10.77 -0.78 -19.88
CA PRO A 48 -9.31 -0.67 -19.92
C PRO A 48 -8.78 0.41 -18.95
N HIS A 49 -9.54 1.48 -18.74
CA HIS A 49 -9.20 2.55 -17.80
C HIS A 49 -9.10 2.08 -16.34
N ILE A 50 -10.09 1.33 -15.85
CA ILE A 50 -10.09 0.81 -14.46
C ILE A 50 -8.92 -0.16 -14.24
N ILE A 51 -8.61 -0.95 -15.27
CA ILE A 51 -7.47 -1.86 -15.27
C ILE A 51 -6.17 -1.07 -15.19
N ASP A 52 -6.01 -0.03 -16.02
CA ASP A 52 -4.84 0.85 -16.01
C ASP A 52 -4.67 1.56 -14.67
N ASP A 53 -5.75 2.06 -14.06
CA ASP A 53 -5.71 2.69 -12.72
C ASP A 53 -5.24 1.70 -11.65
N THR A 54 -5.73 0.45 -11.70
CA THR A 54 -5.27 -0.61 -10.81
C THR A 54 -3.77 -0.88 -10.99
N TYR A 55 -3.28 -0.89 -12.24
CA TYR A 55 -1.85 -1.06 -12.53
C TYR A 55 -1.02 0.12 -12.01
N LYS A 56 -1.50 1.37 -12.15
CA LYS A 56 -0.83 2.55 -11.58
C LYS A 56 -0.69 2.41 -10.06
N GLN A 57 -1.75 2.00 -9.37
CA GLN A 57 -1.74 1.81 -7.91
C GLN A 57 -0.73 0.74 -7.49
N LEU A 58 -0.75 -0.42 -8.16
CA LEU A 58 0.17 -1.50 -7.88
C LEU A 58 1.63 -1.06 -8.11
N LYS A 59 1.89 -0.44 -9.26
CA LYS A 59 3.22 0.07 -9.61
C LYS A 59 3.72 1.07 -8.56
N SER A 60 2.88 2.00 -8.15
CA SER A 60 3.30 3.11 -7.29
C SER A 60 3.45 2.68 -5.83
N SER A 61 2.56 1.83 -5.33
CA SER A 61 2.69 1.26 -3.99
C SER A 61 3.88 0.30 -3.87
N SER A 62 4.17 -0.49 -4.91
CA SER A 62 5.37 -1.33 -4.93
C SER A 62 6.66 -0.51 -5.02
N ASP A 63 6.68 0.58 -5.79
CA ASP A 63 7.83 1.49 -5.84
C ASP A 63 8.03 2.21 -4.50
N PHE A 64 6.95 2.55 -3.79
CA PHE A 64 7.04 3.11 -2.45
C PHE A 64 7.64 2.12 -1.44
N LEU A 65 7.23 0.84 -1.48
CA LEU A 65 7.86 -0.19 -0.65
C LEU A 65 9.33 -0.40 -1.00
N LYS A 66 9.71 -0.33 -2.29
CA LYS A 66 11.12 -0.35 -2.69
C LYS A 66 11.91 0.82 -2.13
N TYR A 67 11.31 2.01 -2.09
CA TYR A 67 11.92 3.18 -1.45
C TYR A 67 12.17 2.94 0.05
N ILE A 68 11.23 2.35 0.76
CA ILE A 68 11.42 1.95 2.17
C ILE A 68 12.57 0.94 2.30
N ILE A 69 12.59 -0.10 1.46
CA ILE A 69 13.65 -1.12 1.42
C ILE A 69 15.04 -0.50 1.20
N THR A 70 15.15 0.47 0.27
CA THR A 70 16.45 1.09 -0.02
C THR A 70 16.89 2.08 1.05
N LYS A 71 15.95 2.72 1.75
CA LYS A 71 16.22 3.64 2.85
C LYS A 71 16.69 2.90 4.11
N TYR A 72 16.02 1.81 4.46
CA TYR A 72 16.19 1.11 5.74
C TYR A 72 16.88 -0.26 5.57
N LYS A 73 17.99 -0.31 4.83
CA LYS A 73 18.65 -1.58 4.45
C LYS A 73 19.11 -2.44 5.62
N MET A 74 19.43 -1.84 6.75
CA MET A 74 19.92 -2.58 7.93
C MET A 74 18.79 -3.03 8.86
N GLY A 75 17.54 -2.61 8.61
CA GLY A 75 16.39 -3.01 9.40
C GLY A 75 15.99 -4.47 9.20
N SER A 76 15.09 -4.95 10.06
CA SER A 76 14.58 -6.31 10.07
C SER A 76 13.63 -6.55 8.89
N LEU A 77 13.86 -7.64 8.16
CA LEU A 77 12.92 -8.11 7.13
C LEU A 77 11.52 -8.41 7.74
N LYS A 78 11.49 -8.86 8.99
CA LYS A 78 10.24 -9.18 9.70
C LYS A 78 9.40 -7.92 9.94
N THR A 79 10.04 -6.83 10.35
CA THR A 79 9.41 -5.53 10.56
C THR A 79 8.90 -4.96 9.24
N LEU A 80 9.75 -4.97 8.20
CA LEU A 80 9.36 -4.54 6.85
C LEU A 80 8.11 -5.26 6.31
N ARG A 81 7.99 -6.57 6.51
CA ARG A 81 6.85 -7.36 6.02
C ARG A 81 5.51 -6.97 6.63
N LYS A 82 5.50 -6.26 7.77
CA LYS A 82 4.29 -5.77 8.41
C LYS A 82 3.84 -4.42 7.88
N ILE A 83 4.71 -3.67 7.18
CA ILE A 83 4.36 -2.37 6.59
C ILE A 83 3.36 -2.60 5.46
N GLN A 84 2.25 -1.86 5.50
CA GLN A 84 1.18 -1.95 4.51
C GLN A 84 0.97 -0.58 3.87
N ILE A 85 1.08 -0.50 2.54
CA ILE A 85 0.80 0.73 1.80
C ILE A 85 -0.66 0.71 1.35
N PRO A 86 -1.52 1.62 1.87
CA PRO A 86 -2.91 1.69 1.48
C PRO A 86 -3.10 2.36 0.11
N CYS A 87 -3.89 1.69 -0.73
CA CYS A 87 -4.37 2.19 -2.02
C CYS A 87 -5.90 2.22 -2.00
N ILE A 88 -6.50 3.35 -2.37
CA ILE A 88 -7.95 3.53 -2.44
C ILE A 88 -8.35 3.65 -3.89
N SER A 89 -9.15 2.72 -4.38
CA SER A 89 -9.81 2.84 -5.68
C SER A 89 -11.24 3.30 -5.46
N VAL A 90 -11.67 4.31 -6.21
CA VAL A 90 -13.05 4.78 -6.24
C VAL A 90 -13.62 4.42 -7.61
N VAL A 91 -14.56 3.50 -7.66
CA VAL A 91 -15.31 3.22 -8.90
C VAL A 91 -16.74 3.64 -8.66
N GLU A 92 -17.13 4.74 -9.30
CA GLU A 92 -18.38 5.45 -9.07
C GLU A 92 -18.58 5.86 -7.60
N ASN A 93 -19.50 5.22 -6.90
CA ASN A 93 -19.73 5.42 -5.47
C ASN A 93 -19.13 4.30 -4.61
N CYS A 94 -18.41 3.33 -5.19
CA CYS A 94 -17.76 2.26 -4.44
C CYS A 94 -16.32 2.63 -4.08
N LEU A 95 -16.01 2.67 -2.78
CA LEU A 95 -14.66 2.75 -2.25
C LEU A 95 -14.11 1.34 -2.02
N THR A 96 -12.94 1.07 -2.56
CA THR A 96 -12.19 -0.18 -2.35
C THR A 96 -10.81 0.14 -1.81
N LEU A 97 -10.48 -0.39 -0.63
CA LEU A 97 -9.16 -0.31 -0.02
C LEU A 97 -8.38 -1.57 -0.37
N CYS A 98 -7.28 -1.37 -1.09
CA CYS A 98 -6.27 -2.37 -1.36
C CYS A 98 -5.04 -2.10 -0.50
N LEU A 99 -4.35 -3.16 -0.08
CA LEU A 99 -3.13 -3.09 0.71
C LEU A 99 -1.99 -3.75 -0.05
N THR A 100 -0.89 -3.01 -0.21
CA THR A 100 0.35 -3.53 -0.77
C THR A 100 1.33 -3.88 0.35
N THR A 101 1.86 -5.10 0.35
CA THR A 101 2.87 -5.57 1.32
C THR A 101 3.98 -6.36 0.61
N VAL A 102 5.13 -6.48 1.28
CA VAL A 102 6.20 -7.39 0.85
C VAL A 102 5.77 -8.83 1.13
N HIS A 103 5.78 -9.69 0.11
CA HIS A 103 5.52 -11.12 0.30
C HIS A 103 6.81 -11.92 0.42
N ASP A 104 7.67 -11.81 -0.59
CA ASP A 104 8.86 -12.63 -0.79
C ASP A 104 9.88 -11.84 -1.65
N PHE A 105 11.02 -12.44 -2.02
CA PHE A 105 12.07 -11.82 -2.82
C PHE A 105 11.48 -11.23 -4.11
N ALA A 106 11.27 -9.92 -4.06
CA ALA A 106 10.64 -9.09 -5.07
C ALA A 106 9.21 -9.43 -5.51
N LYS A 107 8.46 -10.10 -4.64
CA LYS A 107 7.04 -10.32 -4.82
C LYS A 107 6.26 -9.43 -3.87
N TRP A 108 5.25 -8.77 -4.42
CA TRP A 108 4.31 -7.92 -3.70
C TRP A 108 3.00 -8.66 -3.52
N ASN A 109 2.42 -8.59 -2.34
CA ASN A 109 0.99 -8.89 -2.19
C ASN A 109 0.23 -7.60 -2.43
N PHE A 110 -0.75 -7.65 -3.31
CA PHE A 110 -1.74 -6.59 -3.51
C PHE A 110 -3.11 -7.21 -3.27
N VAL A 111 -3.74 -6.87 -2.14
CA VAL A 111 -4.98 -7.51 -1.69
C VAL A 111 -6.05 -6.48 -1.40
N GLU A 112 -7.27 -6.73 -1.87
CA GLU A 112 -8.45 -6.00 -1.40
C GLU A 112 -8.68 -6.35 0.07
N ALA A 113 -8.74 -5.32 0.93
CA ALA A 113 -8.91 -5.48 2.36
C ALA A 113 -10.33 -5.13 2.81
N ARG A 114 -10.92 -4.06 2.26
CA ARG A 114 -12.30 -3.64 2.55
C ARG A 114 -12.90 -2.89 1.37
N SER A 115 -14.22 -2.91 1.26
CA SER A 115 -14.98 -2.08 0.33
C SER A 115 -16.25 -1.54 0.98
N CYS A 116 -16.73 -0.40 0.51
CA CYS A 116 -18.00 0.18 0.95
C CYS A 116 -18.60 1.09 -0.14
N ILE A 117 -19.91 1.31 -0.07
CA ILE A 117 -20.62 2.25 -0.94
C ILE A 117 -20.75 3.60 -0.23
N ILE A 118 -20.34 4.66 -0.90
CA ILE A 118 -20.60 6.05 -0.50
C ILE A 118 -22.08 6.32 -0.76
N PRO A 119 -22.88 6.65 0.27
CA PRO A 119 -24.29 6.97 0.09
C PRO A 119 -24.44 8.24 -0.73
N THR A 120 -25.15 8.18 -1.85
CA THR A 120 -25.45 9.36 -2.69
C THR A 120 -26.91 9.79 -2.53
N THR A 121 -27.74 8.96 -1.89
CA THR A 121 -29.15 9.25 -1.64
C THR A 121 -29.53 9.19 -0.15
N THR A 122 -30.62 9.87 0.21
CA THR A 122 -31.15 9.85 1.59
C THR A 122 -31.58 8.45 2.03
N ALA A 123 -32.02 7.60 1.10
CA ALA A 123 -32.41 6.22 1.39
C ALA A 123 -31.21 5.38 1.87
N GLU A 124 -30.03 5.66 1.33
CA GLU A 124 -28.79 4.94 1.63
C GLU A 124 -28.06 5.46 2.87
N LYS A 125 -28.57 6.51 3.55
CA LYS A 125 -27.86 7.18 4.66
C LYS A 125 -27.37 6.24 5.76
N LYS A 126 -28.01 5.09 5.97
CA LYS A 126 -27.57 4.10 6.97
C LYS A 126 -26.23 3.45 6.58
N GLN A 127 -25.90 3.38 5.29
CA GLN A 127 -24.65 2.84 4.78
C GLN A 127 -23.44 3.72 5.15
N TRP A 128 -23.63 4.96 5.63
CA TRP A 128 -22.55 5.77 6.20
C TRP A 128 -21.78 5.05 7.32
N VAL A 129 -22.43 4.13 8.06
CA VAL A 129 -21.73 3.30 9.05
C VAL A 129 -20.59 2.48 8.42
N LYS A 130 -20.76 2.02 7.18
CA LYS A 130 -19.72 1.28 6.44
C LYS A 130 -18.62 2.18 5.95
N VAL A 131 -18.94 3.41 5.56
CA VAL A 131 -17.92 4.42 5.22
C VAL A 131 -17.08 4.77 6.46
N PHE A 132 -17.70 4.97 7.63
CA PHE A 132 -16.95 5.23 8.86
C PHE A 132 -16.09 4.05 9.30
N GLU A 133 -16.61 2.83 9.19
CA GLU A 133 -15.83 1.60 9.43
C GLU A 133 -14.62 1.49 8.50
N PHE A 134 -14.82 1.77 7.21
CA PHE A 134 -13.75 1.81 6.21
C PHE A 134 -12.67 2.83 6.58
N LEU A 135 -13.06 4.07 6.92
CA LEU A 135 -12.12 5.12 7.31
C LEU A 135 -11.39 4.81 8.62
N ALA A 136 -12.08 4.23 9.60
CA ALA A 136 -11.46 3.79 10.86
C ALA A 136 -10.41 2.70 10.60
N PHE A 137 -10.70 1.76 9.70
CA PHE A 137 -9.74 0.73 9.32
C PHE A 137 -8.54 1.32 8.55
N LEU A 138 -8.77 2.22 7.60
CA LEU A 138 -7.69 2.94 6.90
C LEU A 138 -6.77 3.66 7.89
N LYS A 139 -7.35 4.40 8.85
CA LYS A 139 -6.60 5.08 9.91
C LYS A 139 -5.75 4.08 10.71
N HIS A 140 -6.33 2.96 11.13
CA HIS A 140 -5.61 1.92 11.86
C HIS A 140 -4.41 1.37 11.07
N ILE A 141 -4.57 1.10 9.77
CA ILE A 141 -3.49 0.61 8.91
C ILE A 141 -2.37 1.64 8.77
N VAL A 142 -2.72 2.92 8.60
CA VAL A 142 -1.76 4.03 8.51
C VAL A 142 -0.96 4.16 9.80
N GLU A 143 -1.63 4.18 10.95
CA GLU A 143 -0.98 4.32 12.27
C GLU A 143 -0.08 3.13 12.57
N LYS A 144 -0.55 1.90 12.29
CA LYS A 144 0.25 0.69 12.47
C LYS A 144 1.49 0.72 11.58
N SER A 145 1.34 1.04 10.30
CA SER A 145 2.47 1.06 9.37
C SER A 145 3.48 2.16 9.73
N LEU A 146 3.03 3.31 10.23
CA LEU A 146 3.92 4.34 10.77
C LEU A 146 4.73 3.83 11.98
N SER A 147 4.10 3.10 12.90
CA SER A 147 4.81 2.49 14.03
C SER A 147 5.85 1.46 13.59
N GLU A 148 5.54 0.64 12.58
CA GLU A 148 6.51 -0.34 12.06
C GLU A 148 7.65 0.34 11.28
N ILE A 149 7.39 1.48 10.63
CA ILE A 149 8.43 2.29 9.99
C ILE A 149 9.38 2.90 11.04
N ASP A 150 8.83 3.42 12.13
CA ASP A 150 9.61 3.98 13.25
C ASP A 150 10.53 2.90 13.85
N GLN A 151 9.98 1.72 14.10
CA GLN A 151 10.77 0.56 14.52
C GLN A 151 11.86 0.20 13.48
N LEU A 152 11.53 0.23 12.19
CA LEU A 152 12.47 -0.10 11.13
C LEU A 152 13.63 0.92 11.03
N GLU A 153 13.36 2.18 11.38
CA GLU A 153 14.36 3.23 11.48
C GLU A 153 15.31 2.98 12.66
N ASP A 154 14.77 2.64 13.83
CA ASP A 154 15.56 2.28 15.01
C ASP A 154 16.47 1.07 14.77
N GLU A 155 15.93 0.02 14.14
CA GLU A 155 16.70 -1.16 13.73
C GLU A 155 17.80 -0.78 12.73
N SER A 156 17.51 0.11 11.78
CA SER A 156 18.48 0.53 10.77
C SER A 156 19.61 1.40 11.32
N LEU A 157 19.35 2.15 12.39
CA LEU A 157 20.33 2.98 13.08
C LEU A 157 21.10 2.21 14.17
N GLY A 158 20.70 0.98 14.46
CA GLY A 158 21.32 0.14 15.49
C GLY A 158 20.87 0.48 16.92
N TYR A 159 19.76 1.21 17.08
CA TYR A 159 19.14 1.41 18.40
C TYR A 159 18.46 0.14 18.92
N VAL A 160 18.05 -0.75 18.00
CA VAL A 160 17.53 -2.07 18.30
C VAL A 160 18.44 -3.11 17.65
N GLU A 161 19.01 -4.01 18.46
CA GLU A 161 19.78 -5.14 17.95
C GLU A 161 18.84 -6.19 17.36
N LEU A 162 19.15 -6.63 16.13
CA LEU A 162 18.46 -7.74 15.50
C LEU A 162 18.78 -9.04 16.22
N GLY A 163 17.75 -9.86 16.48
CA GLY A 163 17.95 -11.20 17.02
C GLY A 163 18.78 -12.07 16.07
N SER A 164 19.46 -13.09 16.61
CA SER A 164 20.36 -13.97 15.84
C SER A 164 19.69 -14.72 14.68
N GLU A 165 18.37 -14.87 14.71
CA GLU A 165 17.57 -15.51 13.66
C GLU A 165 16.93 -14.50 12.68
N GLU A 166 17.07 -13.20 12.94
CA GLU A 166 16.49 -12.17 12.08
C GLU A 166 17.39 -11.86 10.88
N VAL A 167 16.76 -11.76 9.72
CA VAL A 167 17.44 -11.46 8.46
C VAL A 167 17.31 -9.95 8.19
N SER A 168 18.44 -9.30 7.95
CA SER A 168 18.44 -7.89 7.53
C SER A 168 17.86 -7.74 6.12
N ILE A 169 17.24 -6.60 5.85
CA ILE A 169 16.71 -6.28 4.51
C ILE A 169 17.81 -6.37 3.44
N LYS A 170 19.01 -5.88 3.75
CA LYS A 170 20.18 -5.94 2.86
C LYS A 170 20.55 -7.36 2.48
N ASP A 171 20.54 -8.27 3.44
CA ASP A 171 20.96 -9.66 3.19
C ASP A 171 19.92 -10.43 2.39
N TYR A 172 18.65 -10.07 2.54
CA TYR A 172 17.56 -10.68 1.80
C TYR A 172 17.45 -10.17 0.36
N PHE A 173 17.56 -8.86 0.11
CA PHE A 173 17.33 -8.23 -1.21
C PHE A 173 18.60 -7.97 -2.04
N LYS A 174 19.66 -8.79 -1.87
CA LYS A 174 20.96 -8.64 -2.57
C LYS A 174 20.87 -8.44 -4.08
#